data_AF-A0A2D4HFW6-F1
#
_entry.id   AF-A0A2D4HFW6-F1
#
_cell.length_a   1.000
_cell.length_b   1.000
_cell.length_c   1.000
_cell.angle_alpha   90.00
_cell.angle_beta   90.00
_cell.angle_gamma   90.00
#
_symmetry.space_group_name_H-M   'P 1'
#
loop_
_entity.id
_entity.type
_entity.pdbx_description
1 polymer ?
#
loop_
_entity_poly.entity_id
_entity_poly.type
_entity_poly.pdbx_seq_one_letter_code
_entity_poly.pdbx_strand_id
1 'polypeptide(L)'
;VEVRKFVLSFVEEVCKRYTELLLKLIANLNMLLRDENVNVVKKTILAMTQLYKVALQWMVKFRVINEMQEACWEMVSAMANEIIQLLDSDNDGIRTHAIKFVEGLIITLSPRMPESEVPKRHENDISLDRVPTDHTYIKYNALWEEGKAALEQLLKFMVHPAISSINLTAALGSLASIARQRPMFMSEVIQAYETLHANLPPTLAKSQVSSVRKNLKLHLLSVLKHPASIEFQAQITTLLMDLGTQQAEITRNMPNLKELRKRPRDESDPTLKKMKMEPPLE
;
A
#
# COMPACT_ATOMS: atom_id res chain seq x y z
N VAL A 1 -19.53 -23.45 5.59
CA VAL A 1 -18.56 -22.51 4.96
C VAL A 1 -19.26 -21.28 4.39
N GLU A 2 -20.18 -21.41 3.43
CA GLU A 2 -20.80 -20.24 2.78
C GLU A 2 -21.57 -19.31 3.73
N VAL A 3 -22.29 -19.84 4.73
CA VAL A 3 -22.96 -19.01 5.75
C VAL A 3 -21.95 -18.14 6.51
N ARG A 4 -20.78 -18.68 6.89
CA ARG A 4 -19.74 -17.90 7.60
C ARG A 4 -19.15 -16.81 6.70
N LYS A 5 -18.94 -17.11 5.41
CA LYS A 5 -18.49 -16.10 4.42
C LYS A 5 -19.54 -15.01 4.20
N PHE A 6 -20.83 -15.35 4.22
CA PHE A 6 -21.91 -14.38 4.17
C PHE A 6 -21.90 -13.48 5.41
N VAL A 7 -21.76 -14.06 6.61
CA VAL A 7 -21.63 -13.30 7.87
C VAL A 7 -20.44 -12.35 7.82
N LEU A 8 -19.28 -12.79 7.30
CA LEU A 8 -18.11 -11.92 7.11
C LEU A 8 -18.42 -10.72 6.20
N SER A 9 -19.09 -10.94 5.07
CA SER A 9 -19.50 -9.84 4.18
C SER A 9 -20.48 -8.90 4.86
N PHE A 10 -21.42 -9.43 5.65
CA PHE A 10 -22.35 -8.61 6.43
C PHE A 10 -21.61 -7.74 7.46
N VAL A 11 -20.69 -8.33 8.23
CA VAL A 11 -19.87 -7.60 9.21
C VAL A 11 -19.02 -6.51 8.52
N GLU A 12 -18.40 -6.85 7.39
CA GLU A 12 -17.62 -5.90 6.59
C GLU A 12 -18.47 -4.67 6.18
N GLU A 13 -19.65 -4.88 5.60
CA GLU A 13 -20.52 -3.81 5.13
C GLU A 13 -21.13 -2.99 6.27
N VAL A 14 -21.52 -3.64 7.36
CA VAL A 14 -22.08 -2.97 8.53
C VAL A 14 -21.03 -2.10 9.21
N CYS A 15 -19.80 -2.57 9.42
CA CYS A 15 -18.73 -1.79 10.05
C CYS A 15 -18.24 -0.63 9.18
N LYS A 16 -18.33 -0.72 7.84
CA LYS A 16 -18.08 0.41 6.94
C LYS A 16 -19.09 1.54 7.13
N ARG A 17 -20.34 1.20 7.47
CA ARG A 17 -21.43 2.17 7.66
C ARG A 17 -21.56 2.67 9.11
N TYR A 18 -21.32 1.79 10.07
CA TYR A 18 -21.49 2.00 11.51
C TYR A 18 -20.25 1.44 12.24
N THR A 19 -19.16 2.19 12.21
CA THR A 19 -17.83 1.70 12.66
C THR A 19 -17.78 1.41 14.15
N GLU A 20 -18.63 2.03 14.97
CA GLU A 20 -18.78 1.74 16.40
C GLU A 20 -19.20 0.28 16.68
N LEU A 21 -19.82 -0.41 15.72
CA LEU A 21 -20.16 -1.82 15.85
C LEU A 21 -18.93 -2.73 15.84
N LEU A 22 -17.77 -2.23 15.41
CA LEU A 22 -16.51 -2.96 15.48
C LEU A 22 -16.17 -3.36 16.92
N LEU A 23 -16.53 -2.53 17.92
CA LEU A 23 -16.38 -2.85 19.35
C LEU A 23 -17.01 -4.19 19.74
N LYS A 24 -18.11 -4.58 19.09
CA LYS A 24 -18.84 -5.82 19.36
C LYS A 24 -18.47 -6.95 18.40
N LEU A 25 -17.97 -6.61 17.21
CA LEU A 25 -17.78 -7.56 16.11
C LEU A 25 -16.31 -7.98 15.93
N ILE A 26 -15.34 -7.24 16.47
CA ILE A 26 -13.92 -7.52 16.27
C ILE A 26 -13.49 -8.89 16.81
N ALA A 27 -14.01 -9.31 17.96
CA ALA A 27 -13.74 -10.63 18.52
C ALA A 27 -14.24 -11.77 17.59
N ASN A 28 -15.38 -11.56 16.92
CA ASN A 28 -15.92 -12.52 15.96
C ASN A 28 -15.04 -12.60 14.70
N LEU A 29 -14.55 -11.45 14.21
CA LEU A 29 -13.59 -11.41 13.10
C LEU A 29 -12.29 -12.14 13.47
N ASN A 30 -11.78 -11.91 14.69
CA ASN A 30 -10.58 -12.55 15.21
C ASN A 30 -10.71 -14.07 15.27
N MET A 31 -11.87 -14.56 15.71
CA MET A 31 -12.19 -15.99 15.70
C MET A 31 -12.25 -16.55 14.27
N LEU A 32 -12.87 -15.83 13.34
CA LEU A 32 -12.99 -16.24 11.92
C LEU A 32 -11.67 -16.16 11.14
N LEU A 33 -10.67 -15.43 11.65
CA LEU A 33 -9.32 -15.44 11.09
C LEU A 33 -8.60 -16.77 11.36
N ARG A 34 -8.98 -17.44 12.46
CA ARG A 34 -8.47 -18.75 12.90
C ARG A 34 -9.41 -19.92 12.53
N ASP A 35 -10.31 -19.72 11.57
CA ASP A 35 -11.23 -20.76 11.11
C ASP A 35 -10.45 -21.91 10.46
N GLU A 36 -10.84 -23.16 10.75
CA GLU A 36 -10.25 -24.35 10.14
C GLU A 36 -10.35 -24.36 8.61
N ASN A 37 -11.36 -23.66 8.05
CA ASN A 37 -11.55 -23.58 6.62
C ASN A 37 -10.81 -22.38 6.00
N VAL A 38 -9.79 -22.69 5.18
CA VAL A 38 -8.97 -21.68 4.49
C VAL A 38 -9.77 -20.67 3.64
N ASN A 39 -10.96 -21.02 3.15
CA ASN A 39 -11.78 -20.06 2.39
C ASN A 39 -12.47 -19.03 3.30
N VAL A 40 -12.73 -19.38 4.55
CA VAL A 40 -13.21 -18.43 5.57
C VAL A 40 -12.06 -17.51 5.94
N VAL A 41 -10.87 -18.05 6.26
CA VAL A 41 -9.65 -17.26 6.57
C VAL A 41 -9.35 -16.26 5.46
N LYS A 42 -9.31 -16.69 4.19
CA LYS A 42 -9.09 -15.78 3.04
C LYS A 42 -10.13 -14.66 2.97
N LYS A 43 -11.41 -14.96 3.24
CA LYS A 43 -12.47 -13.93 3.26
C LYS A 43 -12.33 -13.00 4.47
N THR A 44 -11.87 -13.48 5.62
CA THR A 44 -11.57 -12.65 6.79
C THR A 44 -10.43 -11.68 6.49
N ILE A 45 -9.36 -12.14 5.83
CA ILE A 45 -8.25 -11.28 5.39
C ILE A 45 -8.76 -10.16 4.47
N LEU A 46 -9.61 -10.48 3.47
CA LEU A 46 -10.20 -9.46 2.59
C LEU A 46 -11.02 -8.42 3.34
N ALA A 47 -11.82 -8.86 4.32
CA ALA A 47 -12.60 -7.95 5.15
C ALA A 47 -11.67 -7.04 5.97
N MET A 48 -10.64 -7.60 6.60
CA MET A 48 -9.64 -6.83 7.35
C MET A 48 -8.88 -5.82 6.48
N THR A 49 -8.62 -6.13 5.20
CA THR A 49 -8.03 -5.16 4.25
C THR A 49 -8.89 -3.90 4.10
N GLN A 50 -10.21 -4.00 4.21
CA GLN A 50 -11.10 -2.83 4.20
C GLN A 50 -11.29 -2.23 5.58
N LEU A 51 -11.44 -3.06 6.60
CA LEU A 51 -11.79 -2.62 7.95
C LEU A 51 -10.62 -1.98 8.69
N TYR A 52 -9.37 -2.32 8.40
CA TYR A 52 -8.21 -1.73 9.07
C TYR A 52 -8.16 -0.20 8.90
N LYS A 53 -8.24 0.28 7.66
CA LYS A 53 -8.27 1.72 7.36
C LYS A 53 -9.51 2.42 7.90
N VAL A 54 -10.67 1.73 7.91
CA VAL A 54 -11.92 2.26 8.49
C VAL A 54 -11.78 2.41 10.01
N ALA A 55 -11.21 1.41 10.68
CA ALA A 55 -10.94 1.44 12.11
C ALA A 55 -9.94 2.55 12.45
N LEU A 56 -8.82 2.68 11.72
CA LEU A 56 -7.85 3.75 11.95
C LEU A 56 -8.48 5.14 11.75
N GLN A 57 -9.27 5.32 10.67
CA GLN A 57 -9.99 6.56 10.42
C GLN A 57 -11.01 6.90 11.49
N TRP A 58 -11.62 5.88 12.11
CA TRP A 58 -12.52 6.06 13.23
C TRP A 58 -11.77 6.45 14.51
N MET A 59 -10.68 5.77 14.85
CA MET A 59 -9.85 6.09 16.01
C MET A 59 -9.34 7.53 15.98
N VAL A 60 -8.81 7.97 14.83
CA VAL A 60 -8.21 9.30 14.65
C VAL A 60 -9.24 10.44 14.78
N LYS A 61 -10.54 10.18 14.65
CA LYS A 61 -11.59 11.20 14.83
C LYS A 61 -11.80 11.59 16.30
N PHE A 62 -11.40 10.74 17.26
CA PHE A 62 -11.60 10.99 18.67
C PHE A 62 -10.35 11.57 19.31
N ARG A 63 -10.49 12.72 19.98
CA ARG A 63 -9.37 13.33 20.72
C ARG A 63 -8.98 12.53 21.97
N VAL A 64 -9.94 11.82 22.55
CA VAL A 64 -9.78 10.99 23.74
C VAL A 64 -10.38 9.62 23.42
N ILE A 65 -9.61 8.57 23.65
CA ILE A 65 -9.98 7.18 23.45
C ILE A 65 -10.37 6.59 24.80
N ASN A 66 -11.50 5.88 24.86
CA ASN A 66 -11.91 5.14 26.05
C ASN A 66 -11.38 3.70 26.03
N GLU A 67 -11.46 3.01 27.17
CA GLU A 67 -10.94 1.64 27.35
C GLU A 67 -11.49 0.65 26.32
N MET A 68 -12.76 0.76 25.93
CA MET A 68 -13.36 -0.14 24.93
C MET A 68 -12.80 0.10 23.53
N GLN A 69 -12.57 1.37 23.17
CA GLN A 69 -11.97 1.75 21.89
C GLN A 69 -10.50 1.33 21.83
N GLU A 70 -9.77 1.51 22.92
CA GLU A 70 -8.38 1.06 23.08
C GLU A 70 -8.28 -0.46 22.88
N ALA A 71 -9.04 -1.25 23.64
CA ALA A 71 -9.06 -2.71 23.49
C ALA A 71 -9.47 -3.18 22.07
N CYS A 72 -10.40 -2.46 21.43
CA CYS A 72 -10.77 -2.74 20.04
C CYS A 72 -9.62 -2.47 19.07
N TRP A 73 -8.90 -1.35 19.24
CA TRP A 73 -7.75 -1.03 18.40
C TRP A 73 -6.59 -2.00 18.62
N GLU A 74 -6.30 -2.37 19.86
CA GLU A 74 -5.30 -3.39 20.17
C GLU A 74 -5.61 -4.71 19.46
N MET A 75 -6.87 -5.14 19.44
CA MET A 75 -7.27 -6.34 18.71
C MET A 75 -7.15 -6.19 17.19
N VAL A 76 -7.50 -5.03 16.63
CA VAL A 76 -7.30 -4.74 15.19
C VAL A 76 -5.82 -4.80 14.83
N SER A 77 -4.95 -4.17 15.63
CA SER A 77 -3.49 -4.19 15.44
C SER A 77 -2.90 -5.60 15.60
N ALA A 78 -3.35 -6.36 16.59
CA ALA A 78 -2.92 -7.75 16.78
C ALA A 78 -3.32 -8.63 15.58
N MET A 79 -4.55 -8.48 15.08
CA MET A 79 -5.00 -9.18 13.88
C MET A 79 -4.21 -8.76 12.64
N ALA A 80 -3.86 -7.48 12.49
CA ALA A 80 -3.02 -7.02 11.40
C ALA A 80 -1.65 -7.72 11.41
N ASN A 81 -1.01 -7.81 12.59
CA ASN A 81 0.25 -8.51 12.78
C ASN A 81 0.13 -10.01 12.47
N GLU A 82 -0.95 -10.66 12.90
CA GLU A 82 -1.22 -12.07 12.57
C GLU A 82 -1.35 -12.27 11.06
N ILE A 83 -2.03 -11.38 10.33
CA ILE A 83 -2.15 -11.47 8.87
C ILE A 83 -0.79 -11.28 8.18
N ILE A 84 0.10 -10.43 8.70
CA ILE A 84 1.47 -10.32 8.18
C ILE A 84 2.20 -11.67 8.34
N GLN A 85 2.07 -12.33 9.49
CA GLN A 85 2.68 -13.66 9.71
C GLN A 85 2.09 -14.74 8.78
N LEU A 86 0.86 -14.57 8.28
CA LEU A 86 0.27 -15.47 7.29
C LEU A 86 0.94 -15.40 5.90
N LEU A 87 1.92 -14.50 5.67
CA LEU A 87 2.84 -14.61 4.54
C LEU A 87 3.61 -15.93 4.55
N ASP A 88 3.85 -16.51 5.73
CA ASP A 88 4.53 -17.80 5.91
C ASP A 88 3.55 -19.00 5.99
N SER A 89 2.26 -18.78 5.72
CA SER A 89 1.27 -19.86 5.73
C SER A 89 1.59 -20.93 4.69
N ASP A 90 1.36 -22.21 5.02
CA ASP A 90 1.48 -23.32 4.07
C ASP A 90 0.47 -23.24 2.91
N ASN A 91 -0.62 -22.48 3.07
CA ASN A 91 -1.65 -22.33 2.04
C ASN A 91 -1.34 -21.17 1.08
N ASP A 92 -1.08 -21.50 -0.19
CA ASP A 92 -0.77 -20.52 -1.24
C ASP A 92 -1.84 -19.43 -1.44
N GLY A 93 -3.11 -19.82 -1.25
CA GLY A 93 -4.23 -18.89 -1.33
C GLY A 93 -4.25 -17.92 -0.16
N ILE A 94 -3.92 -18.35 1.06
CA ILE A 94 -3.81 -17.47 2.23
C ILE A 94 -2.67 -16.46 2.01
N ARG A 95 -1.48 -16.93 1.60
CA ARG A 95 -0.35 -16.06 1.29
C ARG A 95 -0.72 -14.98 0.26
N THR A 96 -1.43 -15.36 -0.82
CA THR A 96 -1.92 -14.41 -1.82
C THR A 96 -2.76 -13.29 -1.22
N HIS A 97 -3.65 -13.61 -0.28
CA HIS A 97 -4.52 -12.64 0.37
C HIS A 97 -3.76 -11.79 1.39
N ALA A 98 -2.82 -12.39 2.13
CA ALA A 98 -1.94 -11.68 3.06
C ALA A 98 -1.12 -10.61 2.32
N ILE A 99 -0.56 -10.91 1.14
CA ILE A 99 0.14 -9.92 0.29
C ILE A 99 -0.73 -8.69 0.01
N LYS A 100 -2.01 -8.90 -0.34
CA LYS A 100 -2.94 -7.79 -0.62
C LYS A 100 -3.32 -7.01 0.62
N PHE A 101 -3.40 -7.66 1.79
CA PHE A 101 -3.56 -6.96 3.06
C PHE A 101 -2.34 -6.09 3.37
N VAL A 102 -1.14 -6.65 3.25
CA VAL A 102 0.14 -5.95 3.49
C VAL A 102 0.30 -4.75 2.56
N GLU A 103 -0.06 -4.89 1.28
CA GLU A 103 -0.12 -3.74 0.36
C GLU A 103 -1.02 -2.61 0.88
N GLY A 104 -2.24 -2.96 1.30
CA GLY A 104 -3.19 -2.00 1.85
C GLY A 104 -2.71 -1.36 3.14
N LEU A 105 -2.04 -2.14 4.00
CA LEU A 105 -1.45 -1.69 5.25
C LEU A 105 -0.33 -0.67 5.00
N ILE A 106 0.63 -1.00 4.13
CA ILE A 106 1.74 -0.10 3.76
C ILE A 106 1.20 1.22 3.21
N ILE A 107 0.23 1.18 2.29
CA ILE A 107 -0.40 2.38 1.73
C ILE A 107 -1.11 3.19 2.82
N THR A 108 -1.84 2.53 3.73
CA THR A 108 -2.56 3.22 4.81
C THR A 108 -1.60 3.88 5.80
N LEU A 109 -0.50 3.21 6.13
CA LEU A 109 0.48 3.62 7.14
C LEU A 109 1.65 4.43 6.56
N SER A 110 1.46 5.02 5.39
CA SER A 110 2.43 5.93 4.77
C SER A 110 1.73 7.19 4.27
N PRO A 111 2.40 8.35 4.32
CA PRO A 111 1.81 9.60 3.90
C PRO A 111 1.67 9.67 2.37
N ARG A 112 0.64 10.36 1.90
CA ARG A 112 0.55 10.80 0.50
C ARG A 112 1.55 11.92 0.25
N MET A 113 2.14 11.92 -0.94
CA MET A 113 3.01 12.96 -1.46
C MET A 113 2.32 13.66 -2.64
N PRO A 114 2.79 14.84 -3.11
CA PRO A 114 2.19 15.53 -4.25
C PRO A 114 2.09 14.67 -5.52
N GLU A 115 3.03 13.74 -5.72
CA GLU A 115 3.08 12.83 -6.86
C GLU A 115 2.27 11.54 -6.65
N SER A 116 1.68 11.30 -5.48
CA SER A 116 0.95 10.07 -5.17
C SER A 116 -0.25 9.84 -6.11
N GLU A 117 -0.24 8.73 -6.86
CA GLU A 117 -1.35 8.34 -7.74
C GLU A 117 -2.43 7.55 -6.98
N VAL A 118 -3.33 8.23 -6.27
CA VAL A 118 -4.42 7.58 -5.52
C VAL A 118 -5.63 7.30 -6.43
N PRO A 119 -6.11 6.03 -6.51
CA PRO A 119 -7.33 5.73 -7.27
C PRO A 119 -8.56 6.45 -6.70
N LYS A 120 -9.48 6.93 -7.55
CA LYS A 120 -10.70 7.66 -7.14
C LYS A 120 -11.50 6.98 -6.02
N ARG A 121 -11.64 5.65 -6.08
CA ARG A 121 -12.36 4.86 -5.05
C ARG A 121 -11.70 4.89 -3.66
N HIS A 122 -10.44 5.32 -3.57
CA HIS A 122 -9.62 5.36 -2.36
C HIS A 122 -9.26 6.81 -1.94
N GLU A 123 -9.83 7.82 -2.61
CA GLU A 123 -9.50 9.22 -2.37
C GLU A 123 -9.82 9.66 -0.91
N ASN A 124 -10.91 9.12 -0.37
CA ASN A 124 -11.40 9.38 0.99
C ASN A 124 -10.82 8.44 2.06
N ASP A 125 -10.08 7.41 1.67
CA ASP A 125 -9.42 6.50 2.62
C ASP A 125 -8.38 7.27 3.43
N ILE A 126 -8.23 6.93 4.72
CA ILE A 126 -7.17 7.50 5.55
C ILE A 126 -5.78 7.10 5.04
N SER A 127 -4.83 8.00 5.23
CA SER A 127 -3.40 7.80 5.03
C SER A 127 -2.66 8.57 6.11
N LEU A 128 -1.36 8.30 6.29
CA LEU A 128 -0.63 8.81 7.45
C LEU A 128 -0.55 10.35 7.49
N ASP A 129 -0.58 11.02 6.33
CA ASP A 129 -0.66 12.50 6.21
C ASP A 129 -1.92 13.11 6.84
N ARG A 130 -2.95 12.29 7.08
CA ARG A 130 -4.21 12.71 7.73
C ARG A 130 -4.26 12.37 9.23
N VAL A 131 -3.20 11.79 9.79
CA VAL A 131 -3.12 11.46 11.22
C VAL A 131 -2.52 12.65 11.97
N PRO A 132 -3.23 13.24 12.96
CA PRO A 132 -2.70 14.34 13.76
C PRO A 132 -1.46 13.91 14.53
N THR A 133 -0.41 14.73 14.51
CA THR A 133 0.85 14.46 15.20
C THR A 133 0.75 14.59 16.72
N ASP A 134 -0.25 15.33 17.20
CA ASP A 134 -0.58 15.57 18.60
C ASP A 134 -1.64 14.60 19.16
N HIS A 135 -2.02 13.56 18.40
CA HIS A 135 -3.01 12.59 18.83
C HIS A 135 -2.55 11.84 20.10
N THR A 136 -3.43 11.81 21.11
CA THR A 136 -3.10 11.33 22.47
C THR A 136 -2.81 9.83 22.53
N TYR A 137 -3.55 9.04 21.75
CA TYR A 137 -3.42 7.58 21.69
C TYR A 137 -2.66 7.10 20.44
N ILE A 138 -3.21 7.30 19.24
CA ILE A 138 -2.57 6.93 17.96
C ILE A 138 -1.28 7.74 17.74
N LYS A 139 -0.15 7.05 17.54
CA LYS A 139 1.17 7.69 17.35
C LYS A 139 1.61 7.60 15.90
N TYR A 140 1.78 8.76 15.25
CA TYR A 140 2.25 8.87 13.86
C TYR A 140 3.52 8.05 13.61
N ASN A 141 4.56 8.27 14.43
CA ASN A 141 5.85 7.60 14.22
C ASN A 141 5.77 6.09 14.40
N ALA A 142 4.97 5.60 15.34
CA ALA A 142 4.79 4.16 15.53
C ALA A 142 4.15 3.52 14.29
N LEU A 143 3.07 4.14 13.78
CA LEU A 143 2.42 3.68 12.54
C LEU A 143 3.35 3.75 11.32
N TRP A 144 4.18 4.79 11.22
CA TRP A 144 5.18 4.89 10.15
C TRP A 144 6.19 3.74 10.18
N GLU A 145 6.74 3.44 11.36
CA GLU A 145 7.66 2.31 11.53
C GLU A 145 6.98 0.97 11.22
N GLU A 146 5.72 0.78 11.64
CA GLU A 146 4.93 -0.40 11.30
C GLU A 146 4.75 -0.55 9.78
N GLY A 147 4.42 0.53 9.06
CA GLY A 147 4.29 0.54 7.61
C GLY A 147 5.58 0.14 6.90
N LYS A 148 6.74 0.67 7.34
CA LYS A 148 8.06 0.29 6.81
C LYS A 148 8.41 -1.17 7.12
N ALA A 149 8.16 -1.63 8.34
CA ALA A 149 8.38 -3.01 8.72
C ALA A 149 7.55 -3.97 7.86
N ALA A 150 6.29 -3.62 7.58
CA ALA A 150 5.43 -4.40 6.68
C ALA A 150 5.98 -4.46 5.24
N LEU A 151 6.56 -3.36 4.73
CA LEU A 151 7.25 -3.35 3.44
C LEU A 151 8.48 -4.27 3.45
N GLU A 152 9.29 -4.23 4.52
CA GLU A 152 10.46 -5.10 4.67
C GLU A 152 10.07 -6.59 4.65
N GLN A 153 8.97 -6.97 5.32
CA GLN A 153 8.45 -8.33 5.28
C GLN A 153 8.03 -8.74 3.86
N LEU A 154 7.36 -7.86 3.12
CA LEU A 154 6.98 -8.13 1.73
C LEU A 154 8.19 -8.29 0.80
N LEU A 155 9.23 -7.47 0.99
CA LEU A 155 10.49 -7.55 0.23
C LEU A 155 11.23 -8.86 0.53
N LYS A 156 11.32 -9.25 1.81
CA LYS A 156 11.90 -10.54 2.23
C LYS A 156 11.14 -11.73 1.65
N PHE A 157 9.81 -11.65 1.65
CA PHE A 157 8.94 -12.69 1.09
C PHE A 157 9.24 -12.94 -0.40
N MET A 158 9.47 -11.88 -1.20
CA MET A 158 9.72 -12.00 -2.64
C MET A 158 11.00 -12.73 -3.01
N VAL A 159 12.02 -12.70 -2.15
CA VAL A 159 13.31 -13.37 -2.39
C VAL A 159 13.34 -14.79 -1.82
N HIS A 160 12.23 -15.27 -1.25
CA HIS A 160 12.16 -16.62 -0.71
C HIS A 160 12.30 -17.68 -1.82
N PRO A 161 13.20 -18.66 -1.72
CA PRO A 161 13.52 -19.59 -2.81
C PRO A 161 12.35 -20.51 -3.22
N ALA A 162 11.39 -20.73 -2.32
CA ALA A 162 10.20 -21.55 -2.54
C ALA A 162 8.92 -20.74 -2.80
N ILE A 163 9.03 -19.43 -3.08
CA ILE A 163 7.86 -18.62 -3.42
C ILE A 163 7.16 -19.16 -4.67
N SER A 164 5.83 -19.28 -4.64
CA SER A 164 5.07 -19.75 -5.79
C SER A 164 4.97 -18.70 -6.89
N SER A 165 4.74 -19.14 -8.13
CA SER A 165 4.53 -18.22 -9.25
C SER A 165 3.36 -17.26 -9.03
N ILE A 166 2.29 -17.70 -8.35
CA ILE A 166 1.09 -16.88 -8.10
C ILE A 166 1.37 -15.83 -7.04
N ASN A 167 2.04 -16.21 -5.94
CA ASN A 167 2.40 -15.26 -4.90
C ASN A 167 3.42 -14.25 -5.39
N LEU A 168 4.39 -14.67 -6.21
CA LEU A 168 5.38 -13.77 -6.78
C LEU A 168 4.76 -12.74 -7.73
N THR A 169 3.82 -13.15 -8.60
CA THR A 169 3.10 -12.18 -9.46
C THR A 169 2.18 -11.27 -8.65
N ALA A 170 1.55 -11.77 -7.59
CA ALA A 170 0.76 -10.94 -6.67
C ALA A 170 1.65 -9.88 -5.99
N ALA A 171 2.80 -10.28 -5.45
CA ALA A 171 3.75 -9.36 -4.80
C ALA A 171 4.31 -8.31 -5.78
N LEU A 172 4.64 -8.71 -7.01
CA LEU A 172 5.02 -7.77 -8.08
C LEU A 172 3.97 -6.67 -8.28
N GLY A 173 2.70 -7.07 -8.41
CA GLY A 173 1.59 -6.12 -8.56
C GLY A 173 1.37 -5.24 -7.34
N SER A 174 1.53 -5.80 -6.15
CA SER A 174 1.46 -5.04 -4.89
C SER A 174 2.57 -4.00 -4.77
N LEU A 175 3.82 -4.34 -5.09
CA LEU A 175 4.92 -3.36 -5.09
C LEU A 175 4.72 -2.24 -6.13
N ALA A 176 4.22 -2.55 -7.34
CA ALA A 176 3.91 -1.50 -8.32
C ALA A 176 2.77 -0.58 -7.86
N SER A 177 1.80 -1.13 -7.12
CA SER A 177 0.72 -0.36 -6.50
C SER A 177 1.26 0.57 -5.41
N ILE A 178 2.14 0.05 -4.54
CA ILE A 178 2.82 0.82 -3.49
C ILE A 178 3.66 1.93 -4.12
N ALA A 179 4.55 1.64 -5.08
CA ALA A 179 5.44 2.64 -5.67
C ALA A 179 4.69 3.83 -6.32
N ARG A 180 3.55 3.58 -6.96
CA ARG A 180 2.75 4.64 -7.59
C ARG A 180 1.92 5.43 -6.59
N GLN A 181 1.33 4.76 -5.62
CA GLN A 181 0.56 5.45 -4.57
C GLN A 181 1.45 6.12 -3.55
N ARG A 182 2.66 5.61 -3.34
CA ARG A 182 3.65 6.02 -2.36
C ARG A 182 5.04 6.08 -3.02
N PRO A 183 5.33 7.18 -3.75
CA PRO A 183 6.57 7.34 -4.50
C PRO A 183 7.86 7.34 -3.66
N MET A 184 7.78 7.62 -2.35
CA MET A 184 8.91 7.54 -1.44
C MET A 184 9.50 6.12 -1.33
N PHE A 185 8.74 5.08 -1.66
CA PHE A 185 9.21 3.68 -1.67
C PHE A 185 9.64 3.21 -3.06
N MET A 186 9.75 4.12 -4.04
CA MET A 186 10.03 3.73 -5.42
C MET A 186 11.42 3.10 -5.55
N SER A 187 12.41 3.62 -4.82
CA SER A 187 13.78 3.09 -4.83
C SER A 187 13.81 1.62 -4.42
N GLU A 188 13.19 1.28 -3.29
CA GLU A 188 13.12 -0.06 -2.73
C GLU A 188 12.38 -1.03 -3.68
N VAL A 189 11.31 -0.55 -4.33
CA VAL A 189 10.56 -1.35 -5.32
C VAL A 189 11.39 -1.64 -6.56
N ILE A 190 12.10 -0.65 -7.10
CA ILE A 190 12.97 -0.86 -8.27
C ILE A 190 14.11 -1.82 -7.92
N GLN A 191 14.73 -1.66 -6.74
CA GLN A 191 15.77 -2.58 -6.26
C GLN A 191 15.26 -4.02 -6.10
N ALA A 192 14.03 -4.21 -5.62
CA ALA A 192 13.42 -5.53 -5.54
C ALA A 192 13.20 -6.16 -6.92
N TYR A 193 12.81 -5.35 -7.91
CA TYR A 193 12.63 -5.80 -9.29
C TYR A 193 13.97 -6.17 -9.96
N GLU A 194 15.03 -5.39 -9.73
CA GLU A 194 16.40 -5.74 -10.17
C GLU A 194 16.85 -7.07 -9.54
N THR A 195 16.67 -7.21 -8.22
CA THR A 195 17.06 -8.41 -7.47
C THR A 195 16.33 -9.64 -7.99
N LEU A 196 15.01 -9.55 -8.22
CA LEU A 196 14.23 -10.64 -8.79
C LEU A 196 14.63 -10.98 -10.21
N HIS A 197 14.91 -9.96 -11.05
CA HIS A 197 15.33 -10.17 -12.43
C HIS A 197 16.64 -10.97 -12.51
N ALA A 198 17.60 -10.62 -11.64
CA ALA A 198 18.87 -11.32 -11.54
C ALA A 198 18.75 -12.71 -10.89
N ASN A 199 17.84 -12.87 -9.92
CA ASN A 199 17.74 -14.07 -9.08
C ASN A 199 16.32 -14.64 -9.07
N LEU A 200 15.86 -15.14 -10.22
CA LEU A 200 14.57 -15.83 -10.31
C LEU A 200 14.60 -17.12 -9.47
N PRO A 201 13.54 -17.43 -8.69
CA PRO A 201 13.50 -18.65 -7.89
C PRO A 201 13.68 -19.91 -8.75
N PRO A 202 14.61 -20.81 -8.39
CA PRO A 202 14.93 -21.99 -9.20
C PRO A 202 13.81 -23.04 -9.21
N THR A 203 12.85 -22.90 -8.31
CA THR A 203 11.67 -23.78 -8.17
C THR A 203 10.59 -23.52 -9.24
N LEU A 204 10.71 -22.43 -10.01
CA LEU A 204 9.75 -22.08 -11.04
C LEU A 204 9.96 -22.86 -12.34
N ALA A 205 8.89 -23.47 -12.85
CA ALA A 205 8.89 -24.09 -14.17
C ALA A 205 9.08 -23.04 -15.28
N LYS A 206 9.56 -23.46 -16.46
CA LYS A 206 9.79 -22.57 -17.62
C LYS A 206 8.57 -21.71 -17.99
N SER A 207 7.37 -22.27 -17.94
CA SER A 207 6.12 -21.52 -18.18
C SER A 207 5.84 -20.46 -17.11
N GLN A 208 6.14 -20.76 -15.84
CA GLN A 208 6.01 -19.83 -14.72
C GLN A 208 7.03 -18.70 -14.81
N VAL A 209 8.28 -19.00 -15.17
CA VAL A 209 9.33 -17.99 -15.42
C VAL A 209 8.88 -17.00 -16.49
N SER A 210 8.35 -17.48 -17.62
CA SER A 210 7.80 -16.61 -18.67
C SER A 210 6.64 -15.75 -18.17
N SER A 211 5.75 -16.31 -17.34
CA SER A 211 4.65 -15.55 -16.73
C SER A 211 5.14 -14.45 -15.79
N VAL A 212 6.11 -14.75 -14.92
CA VAL A 212 6.73 -13.79 -14.01
C VAL A 212 7.40 -12.66 -14.79
N ARG A 213 8.22 -12.98 -15.80
CA ARG A 213 8.88 -11.98 -16.65
C ARG A 213 7.88 -11.08 -17.37
N LYS A 214 6.77 -11.63 -17.87
CA LYS A 214 5.69 -10.85 -18.49
C LYS A 214 5.04 -9.89 -17.50
N ASN A 215 4.77 -10.34 -16.27
CA ASN A 215 4.22 -9.48 -15.21
C ASN A 215 5.22 -8.42 -14.76
N LEU A 216 6.50 -8.76 -14.61
CA LEU A 216 7.55 -7.80 -14.29
C LEU A 216 7.65 -6.70 -15.35
N LYS A 217 7.66 -7.05 -16.64
CA LYS A 217 7.60 -6.08 -17.75
C LYS A 217 6.38 -5.16 -17.62
N LEU A 218 5.20 -5.73 -17.38
CA LEU A 218 3.95 -4.98 -17.26
C LEU A 218 4.01 -3.98 -16.10
N HIS A 219 4.54 -4.39 -14.94
CA HIS A 219 4.66 -3.53 -13.77
C HIS A 219 5.74 -2.46 -13.92
N LEU A 220 6.89 -2.78 -14.52
CA LEU A 220 7.92 -1.78 -14.87
C LEU A 220 7.37 -0.71 -15.82
N LEU A 221 6.63 -1.10 -16.87
CA LEU A 221 5.96 -0.14 -17.75
C LEU A 221 4.91 0.71 -17.02
N SER A 222 4.18 0.13 -16.07
CA SER A 222 3.22 0.87 -15.26
C SER A 222 3.91 1.89 -14.34
N VAL A 223 5.04 1.52 -13.73
CA VAL A 223 5.82 2.42 -12.86
C VAL A 223 6.51 3.50 -13.68
N LEU A 224 7.03 3.19 -14.88
CA LEU A 224 7.69 4.15 -15.76
C LEU A 224 6.80 5.35 -16.14
N LYS A 225 5.48 5.15 -16.24
CA LYS A 225 4.53 6.25 -16.50
C LYS A 225 4.46 7.27 -15.37
N HIS A 226 4.86 6.88 -14.17
CA HIS A 226 4.73 7.70 -12.99
C HIS A 226 5.75 8.85 -13.01
N PRO A 227 5.37 10.11 -12.68
CA PRO A 227 6.30 11.24 -12.73
C PRO A 227 7.54 11.07 -11.84
N ALA A 228 7.38 10.48 -10.65
CA ALA A 228 8.50 10.20 -9.75
C ALA A 228 9.50 9.14 -10.27
N SER A 229 9.18 8.43 -11.35
CA SER A 229 10.10 7.43 -11.93
C SER A 229 11.29 8.05 -12.66
N ILE A 230 11.32 9.37 -12.86
CA ILE A 230 12.38 10.09 -13.58
C ILE A 230 13.77 9.74 -13.06
N GLU A 231 13.94 9.67 -11.75
CA GLU A 231 15.22 9.37 -11.10
C GLU A 231 15.68 7.93 -11.36
N PHE A 232 14.75 7.01 -11.64
CA PHE A 232 15.00 5.58 -11.84
C PHE A 232 14.91 5.16 -13.32
N GLN A 233 14.77 6.12 -14.25
CA GLN A 233 14.52 5.83 -15.66
C GLN A 233 15.59 4.95 -16.29
N ALA A 234 16.87 5.16 -15.97
CA ALA A 234 17.98 4.37 -16.51
C ALA A 234 17.87 2.89 -16.09
N GLN A 235 17.60 2.64 -14.81
CA GLN A 235 17.44 1.30 -14.24
C GLN A 235 16.22 0.59 -14.85
N ILE A 236 15.06 1.25 -14.83
CA ILE A 236 13.81 0.71 -15.39
C ILE A 236 13.97 0.41 -16.89
N THR A 237 14.60 1.31 -17.64
CA THR A 237 14.84 1.12 -19.08
C THR A 237 15.73 -0.08 -19.36
N THR A 238 16.81 -0.25 -18.59
CA THR A 238 17.72 -1.40 -18.72
C THR A 238 16.97 -2.72 -18.49
N LEU A 239 16.24 -2.83 -17.38
CA LEU A 239 15.43 -4.02 -17.10
C LEU A 239 14.39 -4.31 -18.18
N LEU A 240 13.74 -3.27 -18.72
CA LEU A 240 12.76 -3.41 -19.79
C LEU A 240 13.39 -3.93 -21.08
N MET A 241 14.59 -3.46 -21.44
CA MET A 241 15.34 -3.95 -22.61
C MET A 241 15.74 -5.42 -22.42
N ASP A 242 16.22 -5.82 -21.25
CA ASP A 242 16.57 -7.22 -20.92
C ASP A 242 15.35 -8.15 -21.00
N LEU A 243 14.16 -7.60 -20.71
CA LEU A 243 12.87 -8.29 -20.87
C LEU A 243 12.32 -8.24 -22.31
N GLY A 244 13.08 -7.71 -23.28
CA GLY A 244 12.72 -7.66 -24.70
C GLY A 244 11.72 -6.55 -25.06
N THR A 245 11.64 -5.48 -24.27
CA THR A 245 10.80 -4.31 -24.58
C THR A 245 11.49 -3.43 -25.61
N GLN A 246 10.78 -3.07 -26.68
CA GLN A 246 11.33 -2.21 -27.73
C GLN A 246 11.48 -0.76 -27.23
N GLN A 247 12.52 -0.06 -27.68
CA GLN A 247 12.77 1.33 -27.29
C GLN A 247 11.56 2.25 -27.55
N ALA A 248 10.86 2.07 -28.67
CA ALA A 248 9.66 2.83 -28.99
C ALA A 248 8.52 2.63 -27.97
N GLU A 249 8.36 1.41 -27.43
CA GLU A 249 7.40 1.12 -26.38
C GLU A 249 7.81 1.80 -25.06
N ILE A 250 9.10 1.77 -24.71
CA ILE A 250 9.62 2.43 -23.50
C ILE A 250 9.39 3.95 -23.57
N THR A 251 9.82 4.60 -24.66
CA THR A 251 9.67 6.06 -24.84
C THR A 251 8.21 6.50 -24.77
N ARG A 252 7.26 5.71 -25.30
CA ARG A 252 5.81 6.02 -25.23
C ARG A 252 5.26 6.02 -23.79
N ASN A 253 5.90 5.28 -22.88
CA ASN A 253 5.48 5.17 -21.50
C ASN A 253 6.28 6.08 -20.56
N MET A 254 7.22 6.90 -21.06
CA MET A 254 7.95 7.86 -20.24
C MET A 254 7.07 9.05 -19.82
N PRO A 255 7.28 9.62 -18.63
CA PRO A 255 6.51 10.76 -18.16
C PRO A 255 6.90 12.03 -18.95
N ASN A 256 5.92 12.89 -19.23
CA ASN A 256 6.16 14.10 -20.01
C ASN A 256 6.79 15.21 -19.15
N LEU A 257 8.09 15.46 -19.32
CA LEU A 257 8.86 16.46 -18.56
C LEU A 257 8.28 17.89 -18.64
N LYS A 258 7.49 18.21 -19.68
CA LYS A 258 6.86 19.53 -19.84
C LYS A 258 5.66 19.74 -18.91
N GLU A 259 4.98 18.69 -18.49
CA GLU A 259 3.83 18.78 -17.57
C GLU A 259 4.26 18.92 -16.10
N LEU A 260 5.43 18.38 -15.75
CA LEU A 260 6.04 18.55 -14.42
C LEU A 260 6.39 20.01 -14.11
N ARG A 261 6.77 20.81 -15.11
CA ARG A 261 7.15 22.22 -14.94
C ARG A 261 5.97 23.20 -14.80
N LYS A 262 4.74 22.77 -15.11
CA LYS A 262 3.53 23.62 -15.02
C LYS A 262 2.83 23.58 -13.65
N ARG A 263 3.31 22.77 -12.70
CA ARG A 263 2.72 22.68 -11.37
C ARG A 263 3.22 23.85 -10.51
N PRO A 264 2.36 24.52 -9.74
CA PRO A 264 2.72 25.78 -9.11
C PRO A 264 3.84 25.55 -8.11
N ARG A 265 4.97 26.20 -8.38
CA ARG A 265 5.94 26.62 -7.37
C ARG A 265 5.17 27.47 -6.36
N ASP A 266 5.31 27.16 -5.08
CA ASP A 266 4.75 27.86 -3.91
C ASP A 266 4.01 29.17 -4.23
N GLU A 267 2.72 29.24 -3.87
CA GLU A 267 2.08 30.54 -3.60
C GLU A 267 2.79 31.15 -2.39
N SER A 268 3.92 31.81 -2.65
CA SER A 268 4.46 32.82 -1.76
C SER A 268 3.44 33.95 -1.67
N ASP A 269 2.82 34.05 -0.50
CA ASP A 269 1.93 35.10 -0.01
C ASP A 269 2.15 36.48 -0.68
N PRO A 270 1.19 37.01 -1.46
CA PRO A 270 1.33 38.29 -2.15
C PRO A 270 1.00 39.52 -1.28
N THR A 271 0.97 39.43 0.05
CA THR A 271 0.52 40.56 0.91
C THR A 271 1.61 41.55 1.34
N LEU A 272 2.88 41.39 0.93
CA LEU A 272 3.97 42.28 1.38
C LEU A 272 4.66 43.07 0.27
N LYS A 273 3.92 43.68 -0.67
CA LYS A 273 4.46 44.80 -1.48
C LYS A 273 3.38 45.81 -1.86
N LYS A 274 3.09 46.74 -0.96
CA LYS A 274 2.63 48.12 -1.25
C LYS A 274 2.65 48.97 0.03
N MET A 275 3.83 49.25 0.56
CA MET A 275 4.03 50.48 1.34
C MET A 275 4.49 51.56 0.37
N LYS A 276 3.55 52.46 0.06
CA LYS A 276 3.76 53.66 -0.75
C LYS A 276 4.43 54.68 0.17
N MET A 277 5.68 55.04 -0.11
CA MET A 277 6.31 56.20 0.52
C MET A 277 5.73 57.48 -0.09
N GLU A 278 5.15 58.33 0.74
CA GLU A 278 4.86 59.72 0.37
C GLU A 278 6.17 60.55 0.38
N PRO A 279 6.36 61.50 -0.55
CA PRO A 279 7.44 62.48 -0.47
C PRO A 279 7.08 63.65 0.46
N PRO A 280 8.08 64.40 0.97
CA PRO A 280 7.88 65.44 1.98
C PRO A 280 7.31 66.74 1.40
N LEU A 281 6.68 67.49 2.30
CA LEU A 281 5.93 68.74 2.15
C LEU A 281 6.72 69.92 1.55
N GLU A 282 6.02 70.76 0.79
CA GLU A 282 6.09 72.22 0.83
C GLU A 282 4.70 72.78 1.19
#